data_AF-A0A537A042-F1
#
_entry.id   AF-A0A537A042-F1
#
_cell.length_a   1.000
_cell.length_b   1.000
_cell.length_c   1.000
_cell.angle_alpha   90.00
_cell.angle_beta   90.00
_cell.angle_gamma   90.00
#
_symmetry.space_group_name_H-M   'P 1'
#
loop_
_entity.id
_entity.type
_entity.pdbx_description
1 polymer ?
#
loop_
_entity_poly.entity_id
_entity_poly.type
_entity_poly.pdbx_seq_one_letter_code
_entity_poly.pdbx_strand_id
1 'polypeptide(L)'
;MATYLFAWNPVYWDWPELPDEIRRLKRRGHVDIGWASGRTRSIEPGSRAFMVRLGVAPKGIIGSGFTLTTPTPGRHWIDSKVRAGVPALHLKLRLETLSTVPIVTFDDLARPPFSRFRWGVRSSGTRVPSTLADALEDLWEKQVATVQAKIEIAPRRAKVKGGR
;
A
#
# COMPACT_ATOMS: atom_id res chain seq x y z
N MET A 1 -14.19 -7.25 9.58
CA MET A 1 -13.39 -6.01 9.74
C MET A 1 -13.56 -5.14 8.49
N ALA A 2 -13.54 -3.81 8.59
CA ALA A 2 -13.60 -2.97 7.40
C ALA A 2 -12.23 -2.94 6.68
N THR A 3 -12.26 -2.84 5.35
CA THR A 3 -11.06 -2.84 4.50
C THR A 3 -11.02 -1.61 3.62
N TYR A 4 -9.86 -0.95 3.57
CA TYR A 4 -9.66 0.30 2.84
C TYR A 4 -8.43 0.25 1.93
N LEU A 5 -8.54 0.90 0.77
CA LEU A 5 -7.43 1.12 -0.16
C LEU A 5 -6.85 2.53 0.00
N PHE A 6 -5.53 2.57 0.10
CA PHE A 6 -4.70 3.77 0.13
C PHE A 6 -3.87 3.82 -1.15
N ALA A 7 -3.86 4.97 -1.82
CA ALA A 7 -3.24 5.10 -3.12
C ALA A 7 -1.92 5.85 -3.05
N TRP A 8 -0.91 5.29 -3.71
CA TRP A 8 0.34 5.94 -4.04
C TRP A 8 0.46 6.06 -5.56
N ASN A 9 0.88 7.24 -6.04
CA ASN A 9 1.13 7.46 -7.46
C ASN A 9 2.51 8.14 -7.64
N PRO A 10 3.53 7.44 -8.16
CA PRO A 10 4.87 7.98 -8.39
C PRO A 10 4.91 9.14 -9.39
N VAL A 11 3.86 9.36 -10.20
CA VAL A 11 3.75 10.54 -11.06
C VAL A 11 3.60 11.82 -10.24
N TYR A 12 2.96 11.74 -9.06
CA TYR A 12 2.69 12.90 -8.21
C TYR A 12 3.67 13.02 -7.05
N TRP A 13 4.17 11.89 -6.53
CA TRP A 13 5.13 11.86 -5.44
C TRP A 13 5.95 10.57 -5.48
N ASP A 14 7.25 10.71 -5.51
CA ASP A 14 8.25 9.65 -5.67
C ASP A 14 8.47 8.77 -4.43
N TRP A 15 7.99 9.21 -3.25
CA TRP A 15 8.11 8.50 -1.96
C TRP A 15 9.56 8.10 -1.65
N PRO A 16 10.44 9.08 -1.36
CA PRO A 16 11.87 8.85 -1.23
C PRO A 16 12.23 7.92 -0.05
N GLU A 17 11.39 7.87 0.99
CA GLU A 17 11.59 7.01 2.16
C GLU A 17 11.19 5.54 1.92
N LEU A 18 10.50 5.22 0.82
CA LEU A 18 9.98 3.87 0.56
C LEU A 18 11.04 2.77 0.68
N PRO A 19 12.26 2.89 0.10
CA PRO A 19 13.30 1.87 0.26
C PRO A 19 13.71 1.68 1.72
N ASP A 20 13.73 2.75 2.50
CA ASP A 20 14.15 2.76 3.91
C ASP A 20 13.08 2.15 4.81
N GLU A 21 11.82 2.45 4.51
CA GLU A 21 10.64 1.87 5.16
C GLU A 21 10.57 0.36 4.91
N ILE A 22 10.79 -0.11 3.69
CA ILE A 22 10.89 -1.55 3.38
C ILE A 22 12.02 -2.20 4.18
N ARG A 23 13.19 -1.54 4.29
CA ARG A 23 14.30 -2.05 5.12
C ARG A 23 13.95 -2.07 6.62
N ARG A 24 13.23 -1.06 7.13
CA ARG A 24 12.74 -1.02 8.52
C ARG A 24 11.73 -2.14 8.78
N LEU A 25 10.77 -2.32 7.87
CA LEU A 25 9.77 -3.39 7.93
C LEU A 25 10.43 -4.76 8.00
N LYS A 26 11.40 -5.06 7.12
CA LYS A 26 12.14 -6.34 7.16
C LYS A 26 12.86 -6.60 8.49
N ARG A 27 13.30 -5.55 9.18
CA ARG A 27 13.99 -5.68 10.48
C ARG A 27 13.04 -5.76 11.68
N ARG A 28 11.90 -5.06 11.63
CA ARG A 28 10.99 -4.88 12.78
C ARG A 28 9.66 -5.64 12.65
N GLY A 29 9.40 -6.25 11.49
CA GLY A 29 8.12 -6.86 11.13
C GLY A 29 7.05 -5.87 10.67
N HIS A 30 7.26 -4.56 10.86
CA HIS A 30 6.31 -3.52 10.44
C HIS A 30 6.98 -2.16 10.25
N VAL A 31 6.25 -1.24 9.62
CA VAL A 31 6.57 0.20 9.57
C VAL A 31 5.31 1.02 9.75
N ASP A 32 5.41 2.07 10.55
CA ASP A 32 4.30 3.00 10.77
C ASP A 32 4.52 4.25 9.90
N ILE A 33 3.53 4.60 9.08
CA ILE A 33 3.59 5.73 8.15
C ILE A 33 2.36 6.64 8.29
N GLY A 34 2.54 7.94 8.06
CA GLY A 34 1.43 8.87 7.89
C GLY A 34 0.93 8.83 6.45
N TRP A 35 -0.39 8.76 6.25
CA TRP A 35 -0.96 8.76 4.90
C TRP A 35 -2.24 9.58 4.82
N ALA A 36 -2.44 10.24 3.67
CA ALA A 36 -3.68 10.95 3.41
C ALA A 36 -4.82 9.97 3.15
N SER A 37 -5.96 10.12 3.82
CA SER A 37 -7.20 9.33 3.60
C SER A 37 -8.21 10.03 2.68
N GLY A 38 -7.75 11.03 1.92
CA GLY A 38 -8.60 11.80 1.03
C GLY A 38 -9.68 12.57 1.79
N ARG A 39 -10.95 12.27 1.49
CA ARG A 39 -12.15 12.86 2.13
C ARG A 39 -12.85 11.90 3.08
N THR A 40 -12.37 10.66 3.21
CA THR A 40 -13.01 9.65 4.06
C THR A 40 -12.71 9.95 5.52
N ARG A 41 -13.76 10.28 6.28
CA ARG A 41 -13.70 10.64 7.71
C ARG A 41 -13.91 9.43 8.62
N SER A 42 -14.73 8.48 8.20
CA SER A 42 -15.11 7.31 8.98
C SER A 42 -14.20 6.14 8.64
N ILE A 43 -12.96 6.20 9.12
CA ILE A 43 -12.02 5.06 9.08
C ILE A 43 -11.67 4.72 10.52
N GLU A 44 -12.05 3.52 10.94
CA GLU A 44 -11.86 3.04 12.29
C GLU A 44 -10.42 2.54 12.48
N PRO A 45 -9.75 2.83 13.60
CA PRO A 45 -8.53 2.14 14.00
C PRO A 45 -8.73 0.62 14.01
N GLY A 46 -7.71 -0.12 13.60
CA GLY A 46 -7.77 -1.58 13.45
C GLY A 46 -8.32 -2.06 12.11
N SER A 47 -8.84 -1.18 11.25
CA SER A 47 -9.31 -1.58 9.91
C SER A 47 -8.17 -2.09 9.03
N ARG A 48 -8.48 -3.05 8.15
CA ARG A 48 -7.52 -3.56 7.16
C ARG A 48 -7.16 -2.46 6.16
N ALA A 49 -5.89 -2.35 5.82
CA ALA A 49 -5.37 -1.38 4.89
C ALA A 49 -4.57 -2.08 3.77
N PHE A 50 -4.87 -1.75 2.52
CA PHE A 50 -4.07 -2.13 1.36
C PHE A 50 -3.52 -0.88 0.67
N MET A 51 -2.24 -0.93 0.27
CA MET A 51 -1.56 0.14 -0.45
C MET A 51 -1.49 -0.20 -1.94
N VAL A 52 -2.09 0.61 -2.79
CA VAL A 52 -2.10 0.43 -4.25
C VAL A 52 -1.21 1.44 -4.96
N ARG A 53 -0.31 0.95 -5.81
CA ARG A 53 0.54 1.73 -6.72
C ARG A 53 -0.19 2.00 -8.04
N LEU A 54 -0.31 3.27 -8.40
CA LEU A 54 -1.04 3.78 -9.57
C LEU A 54 -0.14 4.56 -10.53
N GLY A 55 -0.72 5.17 -11.57
CA GLY A 55 -0.04 6.07 -12.50
C GLY A 55 0.82 5.33 -13.54
N VAL A 56 1.99 4.86 -13.14
CA VAL A 56 2.98 4.19 -14.00
C VAL A 56 2.95 2.67 -13.78
N ALA A 57 3.15 1.88 -14.83
CA ALA A 57 3.33 0.44 -14.69
C ALA A 57 4.64 0.11 -13.90
N PRO A 58 4.75 -1.06 -13.25
CA PRO A 58 3.69 -2.03 -12.96
C PRO A 58 2.68 -1.53 -11.90
N LYS A 59 1.38 -1.67 -12.16
CA LYS A 59 0.31 -1.22 -11.24
C LYS A 59 -0.22 -2.38 -10.42
N GLY A 60 -0.65 -2.08 -9.20
CA GLY A 60 -1.20 -3.10 -8.29
C GLY A 60 -0.94 -2.82 -6.83
N ILE A 61 -1.32 -3.77 -6.00
CA ILE A 61 -1.21 -3.67 -4.55
C ILE A 61 0.21 -4.05 -4.16
N ILE A 62 0.85 -3.14 -3.42
CA ILE A 62 2.26 -3.21 -3.03
C ILE A 62 2.46 -3.40 -1.54
N GLY A 63 1.42 -3.24 -0.73
CA GLY A 63 1.52 -3.42 0.71
C GLY A 63 0.18 -3.65 1.39
N SER A 64 0.26 -4.18 2.60
CA SER A 64 -0.87 -4.45 3.48
C SER A 64 -0.54 -4.08 4.92
N GLY A 65 -1.58 -3.87 5.72
CA GLY A 65 -1.44 -3.51 7.11
C GLY A 65 -2.78 -3.11 7.74
N PHE A 66 -2.72 -2.20 8.72
CA PHE A 66 -3.88 -1.76 9.47
C PHE A 66 -3.84 -0.25 9.74
N THR A 67 -5.00 0.36 9.94
CA THR A 67 -5.12 1.74 10.39
C THR A 67 -4.85 1.82 11.90
N LEU A 68 -4.06 2.79 12.33
CA LEU A 68 -3.74 3.00 13.75
C LEU A 68 -4.55 4.13 14.40
N THR A 69 -4.98 5.10 13.60
CA THR A 69 -5.70 6.28 14.09
C THR A 69 -6.92 6.56 13.21
N THR A 70 -7.86 7.33 13.76
CA THR A 70 -8.91 7.96 12.96
C THR A 70 -8.31 9.04 12.06
N PRO A 71 -8.98 9.41 10.95
CA PRO A 71 -8.57 10.52 10.11
C PRO A 71 -8.66 11.86 10.86
N THR A 72 -7.58 12.63 10.86
CA THR A 72 -7.52 13.99 11.40
C THR A 72 -7.20 15.02 10.31
N PRO A 73 -7.74 16.24 10.37
CA PRO A 73 -7.37 17.30 9.45
C PRO A 73 -5.89 17.66 9.56
N GLY A 74 -5.24 17.85 8.42
CA GLY A 74 -3.87 18.32 8.35
C GLY A 74 -3.60 19.07 7.03
N ARG A 75 -2.34 19.47 6.84
CA ARG A 75 -1.90 20.19 5.64
C ARG A 75 -2.16 19.34 4.39
N HIS A 76 -2.71 19.94 3.34
CA HIS A 76 -2.87 19.24 2.07
C HIS A 76 -1.50 18.98 1.43
N TRP A 77 -1.36 17.87 0.71
CA TRP A 77 -0.14 17.56 -0.06
C TRP A 77 -0.09 18.26 -1.44
N ILE A 78 -1.12 19.03 -1.81
CA ILE A 78 -1.20 19.74 -3.11
C ILE A 78 -1.06 21.23 -2.81
N ASP A 79 -0.02 21.87 -3.33
CA ASP A 79 0.31 23.27 -3.02
C ASP A 79 -0.83 24.24 -3.35
N SER A 80 -1.53 24.04 -4.48
CA SER A 80 -2.68 24.89 -4.84
C SER A 80 -3.80 24.80 -3.81
N LYS A 81 -4.01 23.63 -3.20
CA LYS A 81 -5.01 23.44 -2.14
C LYS A 81 -4.54 23.93 -0.79
N VAL A 82 -3.25 23.85 -0.50
CA VAL A 82 -2.66 24.50 0.69
C VAL A 82 -2.91 26.01 0.63
N ARG A 83 -2.64 26.64 -0.52
CA ARG A 83 -2.91 28.08 -0.72
C ARG A 83 -4.38 28.44 -0.58
N ALA A 84 -5.27 27.53 -0.95
CA ALA A 84 -6.72 27.70 -0.80
C ALA A 84 -7.26 27.33 0.61
N GLY A 85 -6.40 26.98 1.57
CA GLY A 85 -6.81 26.61 2.93
C GLY A 85 -7.61 25.30 3.02
N VAL A 86 -7.58 24.46 1.98
CA VAL A 86 -8.35 23.21 1.96
C VAL A 86 -7.56 22.13 2.68
N PRO A 87 -8.03 21.61 3.84
CA PRO A 87 -7.30 20.55 4.55
C PRO A 87 -7.39 19.21 3.80
N ALA A 88 -6.41 18.34 4.04
CA ALA A 88 -6.52 16.92 3.74
C ALA A 88 -6.69 16.15 5.05
N LEU A 89 -7.39 15.02 5.00
CA LEU A 89 -7.45 14.11 6.14
C LEU A 89 -6.25 13.18 6.10
N HIS A 90 -5.64 12.95 7.26
CA HIS A 90 -4.48 12.09 7.44
C HIS A 90 -4.74 11.11 8.56
N LEU A 91 -4.16 9.92 8.45
CA LEU A 91 -4.15 8.91 9.50
C LEU A 91 -2.80 8.20 9.53
N LYS A 92 -2.56 7.43 10.58
CA LYS A 92 -1.41 6.54 10.65
C LYS A 92 -1.78 5.13 10.19
N LEU A 93 -0.93 4.54 9.37
CA LEU A 93 -0.98 3.15 8.96
C LEU A 93 0.18 2.40 9.60
N ARG A 94 -0.06 1.16 10.01
CA ARG A 94 0.98 0.16 10.27
C ARG A 94 1.00 -0.81 9.10
N LEU A 95 2.04 -0.76 8.29
CA LEU A 95 2.24 -1.71 7.21
C LEU A 95 3.11 -2.87 7.69
N GLU A 96 2.60 -4.08 7.48
CA GLU A 96 3.29 -5.34 7.81
C GLU A 96 3.94 -5.95 6.56
N THR A 97 3.46 -5.59 5.37
CA THR A 97 4.07 -5.93 4.09
C THR A 97 4.13 -4.69 3.22
N LEU A 98 5.28 -4.46 2.57
CA LEU A 98 5.49 -3.35 1.64
C LEU A 98 6.56 -3.73 0.61
N SER A 99 6.33 -3.36 -0.64
CA SER A 99 7.18 -3.65 -1.79
C SER A 99 7.25 -2.44 -2.73
N THR A 100 8.32 -2.33 -3.52
CA THR A 100 8.42 -1.33 -4.60
C THR A 100 7.65 -1.74 -5.86
N VAL A 101 7.40 -3.03 -6.02
CA VAL A 101 6.66 -3.63 -7.13
C VAL A 101 5.39 -4.31 -6.62
N PRO A 102 4.31 -4.36 -7.42
CA PRO A 102 3.08 -5.04 -7.02
C PRO A 102 3.30 -6.50 -6.63
N ILE A 103 2.72 -6.89 -5.50
CA ILE A 103 2.58 -8.28 -5.07
C ILE A 103 1.32 -8.88 -5.71
N VAL A 104 0.23 -8.11 -5.72
CA VAL A 104 -0.98 -8.39 -6.49
C VAL A 104 -1.05 -7.39 -7.63
N THR A 105 -0.97 -7.85 -8.87
CA THR A 105 -0.94 -7.00 -10.06
C THR A 105 -2.34 -6.57 -10.49
N PHE A 106 -2.43 -5.54 -11.34
CA PHE A 106 -3.71 -5.21 -11.98
C PHE A 106 -4.24 -6.33 -12.88
N ASP A 107 -3.37 -7.19 -13.42
CA ASP A 107 -3.81 -8.35 -14.21
C ASP A 107 -4.46 -9.43 -13.35
N ASP A 108 -4.00 -9.60 -12.10
CA ASP A 108 -4.68 -10.43 -11.11
C ASP A 108 -6.07 -9.85 -10.76
N LEU A 109 -6.12 -8.53 -10.56
CA LEU A 109 -7.33 -7.80 -10.19
C LEU A 109 -8.32 -7.59 -11.35
N ALA A 110 -7.90 -7.85 -12.59
CA ALA A 110 -8.75 -7.83 -13.78
C ALA A 110 -9.61 -9.10 -13.92
N ARG A 111 -9.40 -10.10 -13.06
CA ARG A 111 -10.12 -11.38 -13.07
C ARG A 111 -11.26 -11.39 -12.04
N PRO A 112 -12.34 -12.16 -12.26
CA PRO A 112 -13.36 -12.37 -11.24
C PRO A 112 -12.75 -12.96 -9.93
N PRO A 113 -13.24 -12.57 -8.75
CA PRO A 113 -14.36 -11.64 -8.51
C PRO A 113 -13.98 -10.15 -8.55
N PHE A 114 -12.69 -9.82 -8.67
CA PHE A 114 -12.14 -8.47 -8.52
C PHE A 114 -12.43 -7.51 -9.67
N SER A 115 -12.70 -8.04 -10.86
CA SER A 115 -12.82 -7.29 -12.12
C SER A 115 -13.89 -6.20 -12.11
N ARG A 116 -14.91 -6.31 -11.25
CA ARG A 116 -16.01 -5.35 -11.13
C ARG A 116 -15.67 -4.15 -10.24
N PHE A 117 -14.59 -4.22 -9.47
CA PHE A 117 -14.16 -3.16 -8.58
C PHE A 117 -13.08 -2.30 -9.22
N ARG A 118 -13.17 -0.97 -9.04
CA ARG A 118 -12.22 -0.03 -9.64
C ARG A 118 -10.99 0.15 -8.76
N TRP A 119 -10.00 -0.72 -8.94
CA TRP A 119 -8.73 -0.70 -8.20
C TRP A 119 -7.86 0.54 -8.44
N GLY A 120 -8.00 1.18 -9.59
CA GLY A 120 -7.40 2.49 -9.90
C GLY A 120 -8.08 3.65 -9.18
N VAL A 121 -8.20 3.59 -7.85
CA VAL A 121 -8.97 4.53 -7.03
C VAL A 121 -8.51 5.99 -7.24
N ARG A 122 -9.45 6.94 -7.16
CA ARG A 122 -9.14 8.38 -7.32
C ARG A 122 -8.74 9.05 -6.01
N SER A 123 -8.96 8.39 -4.89
CA SER A 123 -8.63 8.85 -3.56
C SER A 123 -8.30 7.68 -2.64
N SER A 124 -7.31 7.88 -1.77
CA SER A 124 -7.08 7.01 -0.62
C SER A 124 -8.28 6.98 0.32
N GLY A 125 -8.36 5.96 1.16
CA GLY A 125 -9.49 5.73 2.07
C GLY A 125 -10.72 5.20 1.34
N THR A 126 -10.55 4.58 0.16
CA THR A 126 -11.67 3.95 -0.57
C THR A 126 -12.03 2.63 0.11
N ARG A 127 -13.28 2.48 0.55
CA ARG A 127 -13.76 1.25 1.18
C ARG A 127 -13.90 0.14 0.15
N VAL A 128 -13.35 -1.03 0.47
CA VAL A 128 -13.52 -2.27 -0.31
C VAL A 128 -14.77 -2.99 0.21
N PRO A 129 -15.70 -3.44 -0.66
CA PRO A 129 -16.83 -4.28 -0.26
C PRO A 129 -16.35 -5.53 0.48
N SER A 130 -17.05 -5.95 1.53
CA SER A 130 -16.61 -7.07 2.40
C SER A 130 -16.34 -8.36 1.62
N THR A 131 -17.23 -8.74 0.71
CA THR A 131 -17.07 -9.94 -0.13
C THR A 131 -15.82 -9.91 -1.00
N LEU A 132 -15.41 -8.72 -1.46
CA LEU A 132 -14.17 -8.53 -2.20
C LEU A 132 -12.96 -8.43 -1.29
N ALA A 133 -13.13 -7.92 -0.07
CA ALA A 133 -12.07 -7.84 0.91
C ALA A 133 -11.62 -9.23 1.36
N ASP A 134 -12.56 -10.13 1.62
CA ASP A 134 -12.26 -11.51 2.02
C ASP A 134 -11.50 -12.24 0.90
N ALA A 135 -12.02 -12.20 -0.33
CA ALA A 135 -11.35 -12.78 -1.50
C ALA A 135 -9.98 -12.13 -1.77
N LEU A 136 -9.82 -10.83 -1.50
CA LEU A 136 -8.56 -10.13 -1.68
C LEU A 136 -7.52 -10.59 -0.67
N GLU A 137 -7.92 -10.85 0.58
CA GLU A 137 -7.01 -11.35 1.62
C GLU A 137 -6.46 -12.73 1.22
N ASP A 138 -7.33 -13.64 0.76
CA ASP A 138 -6.91 -14.96 0.28
C ASP A 138 -5.89 -14.87 -0.87
N LEU A 139 -6.16 -13.98 -1.84
CA LEU A 139 -5.24 -13.74 -2.96
C LEU A 139 -3.91 -13.13 -2.47
N TRP A 140 -3.99 -12.19 -1.54
CA TRP A 140 -2.85 -11.50 -0.99
C TRP A 140 -1.91 -12.46 -0.27
N GLU A 141 -2.42 -13.26 0.66
CA GLU A 141 -1.64 -14.24 1.41
C GLU A 141 -0.92 -15.23 0.49
N LYS A 142 -1.62 -15.73 -0.53
CA LYS A 142 -1.04 -16.62 -1.55
C LYS A 142 0.11 -15.96 -2.32
N GLN A 143 -0.06 -14.71 -2.73
CA GLN A 143 0.98 -13.98 -3.48
C GLN A 143 2.18 -13.62 -2.60
N VAL A 144 1.93 -13.21 -1.35
CA VAL A 144 3.00 -12.97 -0.38
C VAL A 144 3.82 -14.25 -0.16
N ALA A 145 3.17 -15.38 0.09
CA ALA A 145 3.85 -16.67 0.26
C ALA A 145 4.68 -17.04 -0.98
N THR A 146 4.13 -16.83 -2.18
CA THR A 146 4.83 -17.07 -3.45
C THR A 146 6.07 -16.19 -3.61
N VAL A 147 5.97 -14.91 -3.25
CA VAL A 147 7.10 -13.96 -3.30
C VAL A 147 8.17 -14.35 -2.29
N GLN A 148 7.80 -14.72 -1.07
CA GLN A 148 8.74 -15.15 -0.03
C GLN A 148 9.49 -16.43 -0.44
N ALA A 149 8.77 -17.44 -0.95
CA ALA A 149 9.38 -18.67 -1.46
C ALA A 149 10.38 -18.41 -2.59
N LYS A 150 10.06 -17.50 -3.53
CA LYS A 150 10.98 -17.11 -4.60
C LYS A 150 12.25 -16.43 -4.08
N ILE A 151 12.13 -15.62 -3.02
CA ILE A 151 13.29 -14.97 -2.38
C ILE A 151 14.18 -16.00 -1.70
N GLU A 152 13.59 -17.02 -1.06
CA GLU A 152 14.34 -18.08 -0.38
C GLU A 152 15.09 -19.00 -1.35
N ILE A 153 14.50 -19.29 -2.52
CA ILE A 153 15.09 -20.16 -3.54
C ILE A 153 16.14 -19.41 -4.40
N ALA A 154 16.10 -18.08 -4.47
CA ALA A 154 17.06 -17.32 -5.26
C ALA A 154 18.50 -17.51 -4.73
N PRO A 155 19.48 -17.88 -5.59
CA PRO A 155 20.83 -18.16 -5.13
C PRO A 155 21.40 -16.93 -4.41
N ARG A 156 21.83 -17.11 -3.15
CA ARG A 156 22.60 -16.10 -2.41
C ARG A 156 23.80 -15.76 -3.29
N ARG A 157 23.78 -14.58 -3.95
CA ARG A 157 24.93 -14.11 -4.76
C ARG A 157 26.19 -14.30 -3.93
N ALA A 158 27.04 -15.21 -4.38
CA ALA A 158 28.31 -15.50 -3.74
C ALA A 158 29.08 -14.18 -3.62
N LYS A 159 29.55 -13.87 -2.40
CA LYS A 159 30.50 -12.78 -2.19
C LYS A 159 31.72 -13.10 -3.05
N VAL A 160 31.87 -12.41 -4.18
CA VAL A 160 33.14 -12.39 -4.91
C VAL A 160 34.13 -11.69 -3.98
N LYS A 161 34.95 -12.48 -3.29
CA LYS A 161 36.17 -11.98 -2.65
C LYS A 161 37.06 -11.45 -3.75
N GLY A 162 37.04 -10.14 -3.97
CA GLY A 162 38.04 -9.45 -4.75
C GLY A 162 39.37 -9.56 -3.99
N GLY A 163 40.18 -10.54 -4.37
CA GLY A 163 41.60 -10.55 -4.06
C GLY A 163 42.32 -9.70 -5.10
N ARG A 164 43.04 -8.69 -4.63
CA ARG A 164 44.41 -8.36 -5.01
C ARG A 164 44.93 -7.32 -4.02
#